data_AF-A0A940Z8Q5-F1
#
_entry.id   AF-A0A940Z8Q5-F1
#
_cell.length_a   1.000
_cell.length_b   1.000
_cell.length_c   1.000
_cell.angle_alpha   90.00
_cell.angle_beta   90.00
_cell.angle_gamma   90.00
#
_symmetry.space_group_name_H-M   'P 1'
#
loop_
_entity.id
_entity.type
_entity.pdbx_description
1 polymer ?
#
loop_
_entity_poly.entity_id
_entity_poly.type
_entity_poly.pdbx_seq_one_letter_code
_entity_poly.pdbx_strand_id
1 'polypeptide(L)'
;MNTKLTPIQIGIILLALATAAIHFTLLFPDLVFILNALGYLAFLAVYFLPVGLFQKYHGLMRWSFIGYTLVTILAWVAIGDKGMALGWITKAIEVVLIVLLFLDGRRKV
;
A
#
# COMPACT_ATOMS: atom_id res chain seq x y z
N MET A 1 6.57 -13.51 -22.81
CA MET A 1 6.02 -13.59 -21.44
C MET A 1 4.61 -13.03 -21.46
N ASN A 2 3.59 -13.82 -21.12
CA ASN A 2 2.23 -13.30 -20.96
C ASN A 2 2.18 -12.46 -19.68
N THR A 3 2.41 -11.15 -19.81
CA THR A 3 2.41 -10.14 -18.74
C THR A 3 1.00 -9.72 -18.34
N LYS A 4 0.11 -10.67 -18.08
CA LYS A 4 -1.25 -10.33 -17.62
C LYS A 4 -1.25 -10.20 -16.10
N LEU A 5 -1.52 -8.99 -15.62
CA LEU A 5 -1.77 -8.75 -14.20
C LEU A 5 -2.96 -9.60 -13.74
N THR A 6 -2.80 -10.23 -12.59
CA THR A 6 -3.89 -10.97 -11.97
C THR A 6 -4.89 -10.02 -11.30
N PRO A 7 -6.14 -10.45 -11.02
CA PRO A 7 -7.10 -9.63 -10.29
C PRO A 7 -6.60 -9.14 -8.92
N ILE A 8 -5.82 -9.94 -8.20
CA ILE A 8 -5.22 -9.54 -6.92
C ILE A 8 -4.20 -8.41 -7.14
N GLN A 9 -3.34 -8.53 -8.15
CA GLN A 9 -2.35 -7.50 -8.47
C GLN A 9 -3.01 -6.20 -8.90
N ILE A 10 -4.07 -6.27 -9.70
CA ILE A 10 -4.89 -5.10 -10.05
C ILE A 10 -5.46 -4.47 -8.77
N GLY A 11 -5.99 -5.27 -7.85
CA GLY A 11 -6.49 -4.80 -6.56
C GLY A 11 -5.42 -4.11 -5.72
N ILE A 12 -4.21 -4.69 -5.62
CA ILE A 12 -3.07 -4.07 -4.92
C ILE A 12 -2.75 -2.70 -5.53
N ILE A 13 -2.65 -2.63 -6.87
CA ILE A 13 -2.37 -1.38 -7.58
C ILE A 13 -3.43 -0.33 -7.28
N LEU A 14 -4.71 -0.67 -7.45
CA LEU A 14 -5.80 0.29 -7.26
C LEU A 14 -5.91 0.77 -5.81
N LEU A 15 -5.81 -0.13 -4.83
CA LEU A 15 -5.90 0.24 -3.41
C LEU A 15 -4.70 1.07 -2.96
N ALA A 16 -3.48 0.73 -3.39
CA ALA A 16 -2.29 1.51 -3.08
C ALA A 16 -2.35 2.91 -3.70
N LEU A 17 -2.78 3.03 -4.96
CA LEU A 17 -2.95 4.32 -5.62
C LEU A 17 -4.05 5.17 -4.98
N ALA A 18 -5.19 4.56 -4.62
CA ALA A 18 -6.25 5.25 -3.90
C ALA A 18 -5.76 5.76 -2.54
N THR A 19 -5.03 4.92 -1.80
CA THR A 19 -4.44 5.29 -0.51
C THR A 19 -3.44 6.43 -0.66
N ALA A 20 -2.55 6.37 -1.67
CA ALA A 20 -1.60 7.45 -1.95
C ALA A 20 -2.30 8.77 -2.29
N ALA A 21 -3.35 8.73 -3.11
CA ALA A 21 -4.13 9.91 -3.48
C ALA A 21 -4.85 10.54 -2.27
N ILE A 22 -5.42 9.72 -1.38
CA ILE A 22 -6.06 10.21 -0.16
C ILE A 22 -5.02 10.84 0.77
N HIS A 23 -3.88 10.18 1.01
CA HIS A 23 -2.84 10.74 1.86
C HIS A 23 -2.28 12.04 1.28
N PHE A 24 -2.12 12.13 -0.04
CA PHE A 24 -1.62 13.34 -0.67
C PHE A 24 -2.60 14.52 -0.55
N THR A 25 -3.91 14.27 -0.67
CA THR A 25 -4.91 15.34 -0.76
C THR A 25 -5.54 15.71 0.58
N LEU A 26 -5.68 14.78 1.53
CA LEU A 26 -6.50 14.98 2.74
C LEU A 26 -6.03 16.16 3.60
N LEU A 27 -4.72 16.28 3.83
CA LEU A 27 -4.13 17.32 4.69
C LEU A 27 -3.07 18.15 3.95
N PHE A 28 -3.14 18.25 2.62
CA PHE A 28 -2.13 18.98 1.86
C PHE A 28 -1.96 20.42 2.37
N PRO A 29 -0.72 20.93 2.59
CA PRO A 29 0.58 20.34 2.26
C PRO A 29 1.30 19.70 3.47
N ASP A 30 0.60 18.97 4.34
CA ASP A 30 1.22 18.32 5.49
C ASP A 30 2.31 17.33 5.07
N LEU A 31 3.50 17.49 5.65
CA LEU A 31 4.68 16.74 5.26
C LEU A 31 4.54 15.24 5.56
N VAL A 32 3.95 14.85 6.70
CA VAL A 32 3.79 13.45 7.09
C VAL A 32 2.84 12.74 6.13
N PHE A 33 1.76 13.42 5.74
CA PHE A 33 0.80 12.91 4.76
C PHE A 33 1.38 12.80 3.34
N ILE A 34 2.18 13.78 2.91
CA ILE A 34 2.91 13.71 1.63
C ILE A 34 3.91 12.55 1.64
N LEU A 35 4.70 12.39 2.70
CA LEU A 35 5.63 11.27 2.85
C LEU A 35 4.88 9.93 2.86
N ASN A 36 3.70 9.88 3.48
CA ASN A 36 2.86 8.68 3.44
C ASN A 36 2.47 8.31 2.00
N ALA A 37 1.98 9.29 1.23
CA ALA A 37 1.63 9.09 -0.17
C ALA A 37 2.82 8.60 -1.01
N LEU A 38 3.98 9.23 -0.86
CA LEU A 38 5.20 8.83 -1.55
C LEU A 38 5.66 7.42 -1.16
N GLY A 39 5.54 7.03 0.10
CA GLY A 39 5.87 5.69 0.55
C GLY A 39 4.99 4.62 -0.11
N TYR A 40 3.67 4.85 -0.24
CA TYR A 40 2.80 3.94 -0.98
C TYR A 40 3.21 3.79 -2.45
N LEU A 41 3.53 4.91 -3.13
CA LEU A 41 3.99 4.88 -4.52
C LEU A 41 5.35 4.16 -4.66
N ALA A 42 6.27 4.40 -3.73
CA ALA A 42 7.58 3.77 -3.73
C ALA A 42 7.48 2.25 -3.52
N PHE A 43 6.72 1.79 -2.51
CA PHE A 43 6.51 0.37 -2.29
C PHE A 43 5.76 -0.30 -3.44
N LEU A 44 4.77 0.38 -4.03
CA LEU A 44 4.07 -0.13 -5.21
C LEU A 44 5.03 -0.31 -6.39
N ALA A 45 5.89 0.68 -6.65
CA ALA A 45 6.89 0.62 -7.70
C ALA A 45 7.90 -0.52 -7.45
N VAL A 46 8.45 -0.61 -6.23
CA VAL A 46 9.39 -1.67 -5.84
C VAL A 46 8.76 -3.05 -5.98
N TYR A 47 7.48 -3.21 -5.67
CA TYR A 47 6.79 -4.49 -5.72
C TYR A 47 6.52 -5.01 -7.15
N PHE A 48 6.31 -4.10 -8.12
CA PHE A 48 5.93 -4.47 -9.49
C PHE A 48 7.02 -4.23 -10.55
N LEU A 49 8.01 -3.39 -10.29
CA LEU A 49 9.06 -3.13 -11.28
C LEU A 49 9.95 -4.37 -11.50
N PRO A 50 10.28 -4.72 -12.76
CA PRO A 50 11.10 -5.88 -13.09
C PRO A 50 12.61 -5.62 -12.89
N VAL A 51 12.98 -5.04 -11.73
CA VAL A 51 14.38 -4.78 -11.36
C VAL A 51 14.92 -6.01 -10.63
N GLY A 52 16.08 -6.53 -11.07
CA GLY A 52 16.63 -7.79 -10.57
C GLY A 52 16.78 -7.89 -9.04
N LEU A 53 17.12 -6.77 -8.37
CA LEU A 53 17.20 -6.71 -6.91
C LEU A 53 15.83 -6.92 -6.24
N PHE A 54 14.79 -6.27 -6.74
CA PHE A 54 13.44 -6.37 -6.20
C PHE A 54 12.82 -7.73 -6.47
N GLN A 55 13.11 -8.33 -7.62
CA GLN A 55 12.66 -9.68 -7.95
C GLN A 55 13.35 -10.73 -7.07
N LYS A 56 14.66 -10.58 -6.80
CA LYS A 56 15.41 -11.46 -5.89
C LYS A 56 14.86 -11.44 -4.46
N TYR A 57 14.49 -10.26 -3.96
CA TYR A 57 13.98 -10.07 -2.60
C TYR A 57 12.48 -9.76 -2.57
N HIS A 58 11.72 -10.25 -3.54
CA HIS A 58 10.31 -9.89 -3.73
C HIS A 58 9.47 -10.18 -2.48
N GLY A 59 9.71 -11.32 -1.83
CA GLY A 59 9.08 -11.68 -0.55
C GLY A 59 9.38 -10.68 0.57
N LEU A 60 10.61 -10.17 0.67
CA LEU A 60 10.96 -9.13 1.63
C LEU A 60 10.28 -7.80 1.28
N MET A 61 10.27 -7.40 0.01
CA MET A 61 9.60 -6.17 -0.44
C MET A 61 8.10 -6.21 -0.12
N ARG A 62 7.46 -7.37 -0.29
CA ARG A 62 6.08 -7.63 0.10
C ARG A 62 5.83 -7.41 1.58
N TRP A 63 6.65 -8.03 2.43
CA TRP A 63 6.53 -7.90 3.87
C TRP A 63 6.82 -6.48 4.35
N SER A 64 7.76 -5.78 3.72
CA SER A 64 8.01 -4.36 3.99
C SER A 64 6.81 -3.50 3.59
N PHE A 65 6.14 -3.78 2.48
CA PHE A 65 4.93 -3.05 2.08
C PHE A 65 3.76 -3.31 3.05
N ILE A 66 3.58 -4.56 3.50
CA ILE A 66 2.62 -4.90 4.56
C ILE A 66 2.96 -4.16 5.86
N GLY A 67 4.23 -4.21 6.29
CA GLY A 67 4.69 -3.56 7.52
C GLY A 67 4.50 -2.05 7.49
N TYR A 68 4.83 -1.41 6.37
CA TYR A 68 4.57 0.01 6.15
C TYR A 68 3.09 0.35 6.27
N THR A 69 2.21 -0.41 5.60
CA THR A 69 0.75 -0.22 5.69
C THR A 69 0.22 -0.44 7.10
N LEU A 70 0.79 -1.37 7.86
CA LEU A 70 0.44 -1.55 9.28
C LEU A 70 0.85 -0.34 10.12
N VAL A 71 2.02 0.25 9.87
CA VAL A 71 2.47 1.45 10.56
C VAL A 71 1.53 2.62 10.30
N THR A 72 1.03 2.82 9.07
CA THR A 72 0.08 3.91 8.77
C THR A 72 -1.28 3.72 9.47
N ILE A 73 -1.74 2.46 9.60
CA ILE A 73 -2.93 2.13 10.39
C ILE A 73 -2.69 2.44 11.87
N LEU A 74 -1.60 1.94 12.45
CA LEU A 74 -1.29 2.11 13.88
C LEU A 74 -1.06 3.58 14.24
N ALA A 75 -0.37 4.34 13.38
CA ALA A 75 -0.20 5.77 13.56
C ALA A 75 -1.55 6.51 13.57
N TRP A 76 -2.45 6.19 12.63
CA TRP A 76 -3.80 6.78 12.64
C TRP A 76 -4.62 6.36 13.87
N VAL A 77 -4.49 5.12 14.34
CA VAL A 77 -5.15 4.70 15.60
C VAL A 77 -4.63 5.53 16.78
N ALA A 78 -3.32 5.75 16.87
CA ALA A 78 -2.70 6.47 17.97
C ALA A 78 -3.01 7.98 17.97
N ILE A 79 -2.90 8.64 16.81
CA ILE A 79 -2.92 10.12 16.73
C ILE A 79 -3.87 10.68 15.66
N GLY A 80 -4.53 9.84 14.88
CA GLY A 80 -5.42 10.26 13.80
C GLY A 80 -6.84 10.62 14.27
N ASP A 81 -7.46 11.57 13.56
CA ASP A 81 -8.85 11.97 13.75
C ASP A 81 -9.82 10.84 13.38
N LYS A 82 -10.75 10.55 14.30
CA LYS A 82 -11.74 9.47 14.22
C LYS A 82 -13.16 9.97 13.93
N GLY A 83 -13.36 11.29 13.91
CA GLY A 83 -14.63 11.94 13.56
C GLY A 83 -14.89 11.97 12.06
N MET A 84 -13.84 11.89 11.23
CA MET A 84 -13.96 11.88 9.78
C MET A 84 -14.19 10.47 9.23
N ALA A 85 -15.31 10.27 8.51
CA ALA A 85 -15.63 9.02 7.83
C ALA A 85 -14.54 8.57 6.84
N LEU A 86 -13.89 9.54 6.17
CA LEU A 86 -12.81 9.25 5.21
C LEU A 86 -11.61 8.55 5.87
N GLY A 87 -11.32 8.82 7.15
CA GLY A 87 -10.28 8.13 7.90
C GLY A 87 -10.57 6.63 8.00
N TRP A 88 -11.78 6.28 8.42
CA TRP A 88 -12.24 4.88 8.51
C TRP A 88 -12.25 4.16 7.16
N ILE A 89 -12.72 4.82 6.11
CA ILE A 89 -12.71 4.28 4.74
C ILE A 89 -11.26 3.99 4.30
N THR A 90 -10.34 4.92 4.55
CA THR A 90 -8.92 4.75 4.20
C THR A 90 -8.31 3.57 4.94
N LYS A 91 -8.59 3.40 6.23
CA LYS A 91 -8.10 2.24 6.99
C LYS A 91 -8.68 0.93 6.47
N ALA A 92 -9.94 0.90 6.04
CA ALA A 92 -10.54 -0.29 5.42
C ALA A 92 -9.82 -0.66 4.10
N ILE A 93 -9.51 0.34 3.26
CA ILE A 93 -8.73 0.16 2.02
C ILE A 93 -7.35 -0.43 2.34
N GLU A 94 -6.65 0.12 3.35
CA GLU A 94 -5.33 -0.37 3.78
C GLU A 94 -5.37 -1.79 4.32
N VAL A 95 -6.40 -2.16 5.09
CA VAL A 95 -6.59 -3.53 5.58
C VAL A 95 -6.79 -4.50 4.40
N VAL A 96 -7.63 -4.13 3.42
CA VAL A 96 -7.82 -4.96 2.22
C VAL A 96 -6.52 -5.07 1.43
N LEU A 97 -5.73 -3.99 1.32
CA LEU A 97 -4.42 -4.01 0.67
C LEU A 97 -3.46 -5.01 1.36
N ILE A 98 -3.40 -5.02 2.69
CA ILE A 98 -2.60 -6.00 3.45
C ILE A 98 -3.04 -7.43 3.12
N VAL A 99 -4.35 -7.68 3.11
CA VAL A 99 -4.90 -9.02 2.78
C VAL A 99 -4.50 -9.42 1.36
N LEU A 100 -4.62 -8.52 0.38
CA LEU A 100 -4.24 -8.81 -1.00
C LEU A 100 -2.74 -9.08 -1.14
N LEU A 101 -1.87 -8.28 -0.50
CA LEU A 101 -0.41 -8.52 -0.48
C LEU A 101 -0.06 -9.87 0.16
N PHE A 102 -0.77 -10.25 1.21
CA PHE A 102 -0.58 -11.55 1.85
C PHE A 102 -0.97 -12.71 0.92
N LEU A 103 -2.14 -12.61 0.28
CA LEU A 103 -2.66 -13.62 -0.65
C LEU A 103 -1.81 -13.72 -1.91
N ASP A 104 -1.29 -12.62 -2.44
CA ASP A 104 -0.51 -12.60 -3.68
C ASP A 104 0.73 -13.50 -3.58
N GLY A 105 1.54 -13.36 -2.53
CA GLY A 105 2.70 -14.24 -2.35
C GLY A 105 2.40 -15.57 -1.63
N ARG A 106 1.12 -15.91 -1.41
CA ARG A 106 0.69 -17.30 -1.11
C ARG A 106 0.31 -18.07 -2.38
N ARG A 107 0.17 -17.39 -3.52
CA ARG A 107 -0.08 -18.07 -4.78
C ARG A 107 1.14 -18.89 -5.16
N LYS A 108 0.92 -20.17 -5.40
CA LYS A 108 1.90 -21.04 -6.07
C LYS A 108 1.99 -20.53 -7.51
N VAL A 109 3.17 -20.02 -7.87
CA VAL A 109 3.53 -19.76 -9.28
C VAL A 109 3.76 -21.11 -9.95
#